data_AF-A0A1K1QPR0-F1
#
_entry.id   AF-A0A1K1QPR0-F1
#
_cell.length_a   1.000
_cell.length_b   1.000
_cell.length_c   1.000
_cell.angle_alpha   90.00
_cell.angle_beta   90.00
_cell.angle_gamma   90.00
#
_symmetry.space_group_name_H-M   'P 1'
#
loop_
_entity.id
_entity.type
_entity.pdbx_description
1 polymer ?
#
loop_
_entity_poly.entity_id
_entity_poly.type
_entity_poly.pdbx_seq_one_letter_code
_entity_poly.pdbx_strand_id
1 'polypeptide(L)'
;MNYWKHSLLSAKKFNGHANDYLAVHKFMDASKLFYYHMKHRVLLHNTYGIELCIRKFGETLVNADQQTILIRDIAAEHCREDLMGFVPTLNNWFTYTDDALADLINPVNPADTLLKEFVFLPLVMSGLPASLIITHSNFGVYLVKEMMGIDYALEWASHLEGANIVELLKFVKLTEKWQHTPDIKQIKKLEDERI
;
A
#
# COMPACT_ATOMS: atom_id res chain seq x y z
N MET A 1 -6.60 -11.27 0.24
CA MET A 1 -7.86 -11.39 1.03
C MET A 1 -8.70 -10.12 0.80
N ASN A 2 -9.90 -9.94 1.37
CA ASN A 2 -10.62 -8.66 1.30
C ASN A 2 -10.51 -7.90 2.62
N TYR A 3 -10.66 -6.57 2.60
CA TYR A 3 -10.48 -5.72 3.78
C TYR A 3 -11.39 -6.11 4.97
N TRP A 4 -12.56 -6.71 4.73
CA TRP A 4 -13.43 -7.18 5.82
C TRP A 4 -12.84 -8.38 6.57
N LYS A 5 -12.32 -9.37 5.83
CA LYS A 5 -11.62 -10.51 6.45
C LYS A 5 -10.36 -10.08 7.21
N HIS A 6 -9.60 -9.11 6.69
CA HIS A 6 -8.49 -8.49 7.44
C HIS A 6 -8.99 -7.83 8.74
N SER A 7 -10.11 -7.12 8.68
CA SER A 7 -10.71 -6.47 9.85
C SER A 7 -11.13 -7.46 10.94
N LEU A 8 -11.67 -8.62 10.55
CA LEU A 8 -11.98 -9.72 11.47
C LEU A 8 -10.72 -10.31 12.13
N LEU A 9 -9.62 -10.45 11.38
CA LEU A 9 -8.34 -10.91 11.95
C LEU A 9 -7.75 -9.88 12.91
N SER A 10 -7.81 -8.59 12.58
CA SER A 10 -7.38 -7.52 13.48
C SER A 10 -8.20 -7.51 14.77
N ALA A 11 -9.53 -7.68 14.70
CA ALA A 11 -10.35 -7.82 15.91
C ALA A 11 -9.94 -9.02 16.78
N LYS A 12 -9.52 -10.14 16.16
CA LYS A 12 -8.99 -11.29 16.92
C LYS A 12 -7.60 -11.04 17.53
N LYS A 13 -6.77 -10.21 16.91
CA LYS A 13 -5.38 -9.93 17.35
C LYS A 13 -5.29 -8.79 18.35
N PHE A 14 -6.15 -7.78 18.18
CA PHE A 14 -6.10 -6.51 18.88
C PHE A 14 -7.38 -6.23 19.68
N ASN A 15 -8.28 -7.22 19.83
CA ASN A 15 -9.60 -7.09 20.45
C ASN A 15 -10.49 -6.05 19.73
N GLY A 16 -11.57 -5.60 20.35
CA GLY A 16 -12.53 -4.67 19.75
C GLY A 16 -13.36 -5.29 18.61
N HIS A 17 -13.90 -4.44 17.76
CA HIS A 17 -14.76 -4.84 16.65
C HIS A 17 -14.06 -4.71 15.31
N ALA A 18 -14.44 -5.52 14.33
CA ALA A 18 -13.89 -5.43 12.97
C ALA A 18 -14.01 -4.01 12.37
N ASN A 19 -15.11 -3.30 12.67
CA ASN A 19 -15.31 -1.94 12.19
C ASN A 19 -14.24 -0.95 12.66
N ASP A 20 -13.59 -1.20 13.81
CA ASP A 20 -12.53 -0.34 14.35
C ASP A 20 -11.31 -0.30 13.42
N TYR A 21 -11.07 -1.39 12.67
CA TYR A 21 -9.90 -1.59 11.81
C TYR A 21 -10.18 -1.40 10.31
N LEU A 22 -11.46 -1.25 9.95
CA LEU A 22 -11.92 -1.28 8.56
C LEU A 22 -11.28 -0.19 7.69
N ALA A 23 -11.14 1.03 8.23
CA ALA A 23 -10.60 2.15 7.49
C ALA A 23 -9.13 1.91 7.07
N VAL A 24 -8.32 1.36 7.98
CA VAL A 24 -6.91 1.05 7.73
C VAL A 24 -6.78 -0.02 6.64
N HIS A 25 -7.53 -1.13 6.77
CA HIS A 25 -7.47 -2.19 5.78
C HIS A 25 -8.03 -1.78 4.41
N LYS A 26 -9.07 -0.93 4.38
CA LYS A 26 -9.61 -0.39 3.12
C LYS A 26 -8.59 0.49 2.41
N PHE A 27 -7.80 1.28 3.14
CA PHE A 27 -6.72 2.08 2.55
C PHE A 27 -5.56 1.21 2.05
N MET A 28 -5.11 0.23 2.84
CA MET A 28 -4.06 -0.72 2.40
C MET A 28 -4.46 -1.47 1.11
N ASP A 29 -5.74 -1.75 0.94
CA ASP A 29 -6.29 -2.39 -0.26
C ASP A 29 -6.69 -1.41 -1.38
N ALA A 30 -6.50 -0.09 -1.23
CA ALA A 30 -7.03 0.90 -2.17
C ALA A 30 -6.49 0.73 -3.60
N SER A 31 -5.29 0.16 -3.78
CA SER A 31 -4.74 -0.14 -5.10
C SER A 31 -5.57 -1.15 -5.91
N LYS A 32 -6.46 -1.93 -5.27
CA LYS A 32 -7.43 -2.81 -5.96
C LYS A 32 -8.42 -2.04 -6.84
N LEU A 33 -8.66 -0.75 -6.57
CA LEU A 33 -9.50 0.10 -7.43
C LEU A 33 -8.88 0.32 -8.82
N PHE A 34 -7.56 0.23 -8.91
CA PHE A 34 -6.80 0.48 -10.13
C PHE A 34 -6.35 -0.82 -10.80
N TYR A 35 -6.00 -1.83 -10.01
CA TYR A 35 -5.54 -3.10 -10.54
C TYR A 35 -5.99 -4.26 -9.66
N TYR A 36 -7.08 -4.93 -10.03
CA TYR A 36 -7.65 -6.05 -9.27
C TYR A 36 -6.91 -7.37 -9.56
N HIS A 37 -5.62 -7.43 -9.23
CA HIS A 37 -4.73 -8.58 -9.42
C HIS A 37 -3.60 -8.54 -8.38
N MET A 38 -3.03 -9.68 -7.98
CA MET A 38 -2.08 -9.78 -6.84
C MET A 38 -0.89 -8.78 -6.88
N LYS A 39 -0.44 -8.35 -8.06
CA LYS A 39 0.64 -7.36 -8.18
C LYS A 39 0.27 -5.98 -7.63
N HIS A 40 -1.01 -5.68 -7.36
CA HIS A 40 -1.43 -4.45 -6.68
C HIS A 40 -0.72 -4.25 -5.33
N ARG A 41 -0.31 -5.37 -4.71
CA ARG A 41 0.39 -5.41 -3.42
C ARG A 41 1.73 -4.69 -3.44
N VAL A 42 2.38 -4.61 -4.61
CA VAL A 42 3.62 -3.85 -4.82
C VAL A 42 3.46 -2.40 -4.39
N LEU A 43 2.24 -1.85 -4.51
CA LEU A 43 1.97 -0.42 -4.32
C LEU A 43 1.85 -0.01 -2.85
N LEU A 44 1.17 -0.80 -2.00
CA LEU A 44 0.92 -0.46 -0.59
C LEU A 44 1.30 -1.54 0.42
N HIS A 45 1.50 -2.80 0.01
CA HIS A 45 1.88 -3.86 0.94
C HIS A 45 3.40 -3.85 1.14
N ASN A 46 3.90 -2.77 1.74
CA ASN A 46 5.30 -2.55 2.06
C ASN A 46 5.47 -1.46 3.14
N THR A 47 6.69 -1.25 3.64
CA THR A 47 6.96 -0.25 4.68
C THR A 47 6.63 1.19 4.29
N TYR A 48 6.64 1.55 2.99
CA TYR A 48 6.18 2.86 2.54
C TYR A 48 4.65 2.97 2.63
N GLY A 49 3.90 1.93 2.23
CA GLY A 49 2.45 1.91 2.44
C GLY A 49 2.04 1.94 3.91
N ILE A 50 2.83 1.33 4.80
CA ILE A 50 2.65 1.43 6.26
C ILE A 50 2.86 2.88 6.73
N GLU A 51 3.92 3.56 6.28
CA GLU A 51 4.15 4.98 6.56
C GLU A 51 2.99 5.85 6.07
N LEU A 52 2.46 5.57 4.87
CA LEU A 52 1.26 6.26 4.35
C LEU A 52 0.03 6.04 5.24
N CYS A 53 -0.15 4.86 5.82
CA CYS A 53 -1.22 4.63 6.79
C CYS A 53 -1.07 5.51 8.02
N ILE A 54 0.14 5.59 8.58
CA ILE A 54 0.42 6.40 9.78
C ILE A 54 0.15 7.88 9.48
N ARG A 55 0.61 8.39 8.32
CA ARG A 55 0.31 9.77 7.90
C ARG A 55 -1.18 10.05 7.78
N LYS A 56 -1.95 9.09 7.28
CA LYS A 56 -3.38 9.25 7.04
C LYS A 56 -4.23 9.14 8.31
N PHE A 57 -3.90 8.21 9.20
CA PHE A 57 -4.74 7.86 10.35
C PHE A 57 -4.15 8.26 11.71
N GLY A 58 -2.91 8.74 11.73
CA GLY A 58 -2.15 9.02 12.95
C GLY A 58 -1.35 7.81 13.44
N GLU A 59 -0.68 7.99 14.58
CA GLU A 59 0.17 6.94 15.19
C GLU A 59 -0.62 5.78 15.79
N THR A 60 -1.78 6.09 16.38
CA THR A 60 -2.58 5.14 17.15
C THR A 60 -4.07 5.28 16.82
N LEU A 61 -4.82 4.21 17.03
CA LEU A 61 -6.27 4.28 17.24
C LEU A 61 -6.62 3.78 18.64
N VAL A 62 -7.79 4.19 19.13
CA VAL A 62 -8.45 3.58 20.29
C VAL A 62 -9.63 2.76 19.78
N ASN A 63 -9.65 1.45 20.07
CA ASN A 63 -10.73 0.56 19.63
C ASN A 63 -11.95 0.61 20.58
N ALA A 64 -13.01 -0.12 20.25
CA ALA A 64 -14.23 -0.17 21.06
C ALA A 64 -13.99 -0.66 22.51
N ASP A 65 -12.97 -1.50 22.71
CA ASP A 65 -12.57 -2.04 24.02
C ASP A 65 -11.60 -1.11 24.78
N GLN A 66 -11.47 0.15 24.35
CA GLN A 66 -10.60 1.17 24.95
C GLN A 66 -9.10 0.81 24.95
N GLN A 67 -8.67 -0.01 24.00
CA GLN A 67 -7.27 -0.34 23.81
C GLN A 67 -6.64 0.59 22.77
N THR A 68 -5.47 1.13 23.11
CA THR A 68 -4.65 1.92 22.19
C THR A 68 -3.80 0.99 21.34
N ILE A 69 -4.04 0.97 20.03
CA ILE A 69 -3.36 0.11 19.06
C ILE A 69 -2.59 0.98 18.07
N LEU A 70 -1.37 0.57 17.71
CA LEU A 70 -0.56 1.27 16.72
C LEU A 70 -1.10 1.03 15.31
N ILE A 71 -1.30 2.09 14.53
CA ILE A 71 -1.71 1.99 13.11
C ILE A 71 -0.68 1.19 12.31
N ARG A 72 0.60 1.39 12.63
CA ARG A 72 1.73 0.63 12.06
C ARG A 72 1.52 -0.88 12.18
N ASP A 73 1.11 -1.36 13.35
CA ASP A 73 1.02 -2.77 13.65
C ASP A 73 -0.16 -3.42 12.91
N ILE A 74 -1.26 -2.68 12.73
CA ILE A 74 -2.43 -3.13 11.93
C ILE A 74 -2.08 -3.20 10.44
N ALA A 75 -1.38 -2.20 9.91
CA ALA A 75 -0.91 -2.20 8.52
C ALA A 75 0.15 -3.29 8.27
N ALA A 76 1.01 -3.55 9.25
CA ALA A 76 1.95 -4.67 9.21
C ALA A 76 1.23 -6.02 9.20
N GLU A 77 0.18 -6.22 10.02
CA GLU A 77 -0.65 -7.43 9.96
C GLU A 77 -1.28 -7.64 8.60
N HIS A 78 -1.81 -6.57 8.00
CA HIS A 78 -2.39 -6.65 6.68
C HIS A 78 -1.37 -7.18 5.64
N CYS A 79 -0.12 -6.69 5.71
CA CYS A 79 0.96 -7.21 4.87
C CYS A 79 1.23 -8.69 5.15
N ARG A 80 1.43 -9.06 6.41
CA ARG A 80 1.73 -10.45 6.82
C ARG A 80 0.67 -11.43 6.34
N GLU A 81 -0.59 -11.07 6.49
CA GLU A 81 -1.73 -11.90 6.09
C GLU A 81 -1.80 -12.14 4.58
N ASP A 82 -1.41 -11.14 3.78
CA ASP A 82 -1.45 -11.25 2.32
C ASP A 82 -0.13 -11.78 1.71
N LEU A 83 0.97 -11.78 2.47
CA LEU A 83 2.35 -12.05 1.99
C LEU A 83 3.09 -13.13 2.80
N MET A 84 2.42 -14.22 3.18
CA MET A 84 3.02 -15.35 3.92
C MET A 84 3.80 -14.97 5.20
N GLY A 85 3.30 -13.99 5.96
CA GLY A 85 3.95 -13.53 7.19
C GLY A 85 5.06 -12.49 6.97
N PHE A 86 5.32 -12.08 5.73
CA PHE A 86 6.37 -11.12 5.38
C PHE A 86 5.86 -9.67 5.38
N VAL A 87 6.68 -8.73 5.85
CA VAL A 87 6.45 -7.29 5.71
C VAL A 87 7.58 -6.73 4.85
N PRO A 88 7.38 -6.55 3.54
CA PRO A 88 8.45 -6.14 2.64
C PRO A 88 8.76 -4.65 2.74
N THR A 89 10.01 -4.30 2.43
CA THR A 89 10.40 -2.93 2.09
C THR A 89 10.19 -2.67 0.60
N LEU A 90 10.35 -1.41 0.15
CA LEU A 90 10.41 -1.10 -1.28
C LEU A 90 11.55 -1.87 -1.99
N ASN A 91 12.72 -2.00 -1.34
CA ASN A 91 13.83 -2.79 -1.88
C ASN A 91 13.42 -4.24 -2.16
N ASN A 92 12.70 -4.89 -1.24
CA ASN A 92 12.24 -6.27 -1.46
C ASN A 92 11.32 -6.41 -2.69
N TRP A 93 10.58 -5.37 -3.06
CA TRP A 93 9.74 -5.38 -4.26
C TRP A 93 10.50 -5.05 -5.54
N PHE A 94 11.42 -4.07 -5.50
CA PHE A 94 11.95 -3.45 -6.70
C PHE A 94 13.36 -3.89 -7.10
N THR A 95 14.16 -4.52 -6.21
CA THR A 95 15.56 -4.89 -6.51
C THR A 95 15.75 -5.67 -7.82
N TYR A 96 14.82 -6.55 -8.21
CA TYR A 96 14.92 -7.36 -9.44
C TYR A 96 14.07 -6.85 -10.62
N THR A 97 13.43 -5.69 -10.47
CA THR A 97 12.56 -5.10 -11.49
C THR A 97 12.97 -3.69 -11.88
N ASP A 98 13.99 -3.12 -11.20
CA ASP A 98 14.40 -1.73 -11.37
C ASP A 98 14.80 -1.40 -12.80
N ASP A 99 15.77 -2.13 -13.37
CA ASP A 99 16.28 -1.89 -14.73
C ASP A 99 15.18 -1.88 -15.81
N ALA A 100 14.17 -2.74 -15.69
CA ALA A 100 13.11 -2.85 -16.69
C ALA A 100 12.00 -1.80 -16.54
N LEU A 101 11.83 -1.26 -15.33
CA LEU A 101 10.72 -0.37 -14.99
C LEU A 101 11.15 1.09 -14.88
N ALA A 102 12.40 1.35 -14.48
CA ALA A 102 12.97 2.69 -14.34
C ALA A 102 12.87 3.47 -15.65
N ASP A 103 13.21 2.85 -16.79
CA ASP A 103 13.14 3.47 -18.11
C ASP A 103 11.71 3.81 -18.57
N LEU A 104 10.70 3.20 -17.94
CA LEU A 104 9.29 3.45 -18.25
C LEU A 104 8.68 4.56 -17.39
N ILE A 105 9.41 5.02 -16.38
CA ILE A 105 8.96 6.08 -15.48
C ILE A 105 9.74 7.34 -15.83
N ASN A 106 9.02 8.39 -16.21
CA ASN A 106 9.59 9.72 -16.40
C ASN A 106 9.38 10.53 -15.12
N PRO A 107 10.39 10.72 -14.25
CA PRO A 107 10.21 11.45 -13.02
C PRO A 107 9.94 12.93 -13.33
N VAL A 108 8.88 13.47 -12.74
CA VAL A 108 8.54 14.89 -12.91
C VAL A 108 8.82 15.61 -11.61
N ASN A 109 9.50 16.76 -11.70
CA ASN A 109 9.88 17.56 -10.55
C ASN A 109 8.90 18.73 -10.38
N PRO A 110 7.87 18.61 -9.51
CA PRO A 110 6.90 19.68 -9.31
C PRO A 110 7.57 20.89 -8.63
N ALA A 111 7.00 22.08 -8.84
CA ALA A 111 7.52 23.30 -8.21
C ALA A 111 7.22 23.32 -6.70
N ASP A 112 6.02 22.87 -6.31
CA ASP A 112 5.61 22.80 -4.91
C ASP A 112 6.48 21.80 -4.11
N THR A 113 6.96 22.25 -2.95
CA THR A 113 7.91 21.46 -2.15
C THR A 113 7.22 20.32 -1.41
N LEU A 114 5.99 20.50 -0.94
CA LEU A 114 5.25 19.44 -0.25
C LEU A 114 4.89 18.32 -1.21
N LEU A 115 4.43 18.68 -2.42
CA LEU A 115 4.13 17.70 -3.46
C LEU A 115 5.40 16.97 -3.88
N LYS A 116 6.52 17.69 -4.04
CA LYS A 116 7.83 17.11 -4.36
C LYS A 116 8.28 16.11 -3.30
N GLU A 117 8.25 16.51 -2.03
CA GLU A 117 8.61 15.63 -0.91
C GLU A 117 7.77 14.36 -0.91
N PHE A 118 6.47 14.48 -1.18
CA PHE A 118 5.58 13.32 -1.26
C PHE A 118 5.89 12.41 -2.45
N VAL A 119 5.95 12.94 -3.67
CA VAL A 119 6.05 12.11 -4.88
C VAL A 119 7.43 11.47 -5.06
N PHE A 120 8.48 12.06 -4.48
CA PHE A 120 9.83 11.47 -4.50
C PHE A 120 10.15 10.60 -3.29
N LEU A 121 9.29 10.55 -2.27
CA LEU A 121 9.56 9.77 -1.06
C LEU A 121 9.85 8.26 -1.33
N PRO A 122 9.16 7.56 -2.25
CA PRO A 122 9.49 6.17 -2.57
C PRO A 122 10.95 6.00 -3.03
N LEU A 123 11.42 6.92 -3.89
CA LEU A 123 12.80 6.93 -4.37
C LEU A 123 13.76 7.22 -3.22
N VAL A 124 13.48 8.21 -2.38
CA VAL A 124 14.33 8.56 -1.24
C VAL A 124 14.45 7.38 -0.25
N MET A 125 13.36 6.66 0.00
CA MET A 125 13.35 5.52 0.92
C MET A 125 14.04 4.27 0.37
N SER A 126 14.03 4.09 -0.96
CA SER A 126 14.52 2.85 -1.58
C SER A 126 15.89 2.99 -2.26
N GLY A 127 16.20 4.18 -2.79
CA GLY A 127 17.28 4.40 -3.75
C GLY A 127 16.98 3.85 -5.15
N LEU A 128 15.77 3.33 -5.41
CA LEU A 128 15.40 2.64 -6.64
C LEU A 128 14.41 3.48 -7.47
N PRO A 129 14.77 3.95 -8.67
CA PRO A 129 13.87 4.71 -9.55
C PRO A 129 12.54 4.00 -9.84
N ALA A 130 12.52 2.68 -9.96
CA ALA A 130 11.29 1.93 -10.22
C ALA A 130 10.24 2.07 -9.12
N SER A 131 10.63 2.39 -7.88
CA SER A 131 9.70 2.65 -6.79
C SER A 131 8.79 3.86 -7.05
N LEU A 132 9.18 4.76 -7.96
CA LEU A 132 8.36 5.89 -8.38
C LEU A 132 7.11 5.46 -9.13
N ILE A 133 6.97 4.20 -9.56
CA ILE A 133 5.70 3.67 -10.09
C ILE A 133 4.51 3.97 -9.16
N ILE A 134 4.76 4.03 -7.84
CA ILE A 134 3.72 4.24 -6.83
C ILE A 134 3.16 5.66 -6.90
N THR A 135 4.00 6.67 -7.15
CA THR A 135 3.64 8.09 -7.10
C THR A 135 3.53 8.72 -8.50
N HIS A 136 4.28 8.23 -9.47
CA HIS A 136 4.28 8.69 -10.87
C HIS A 136 3.37 7.81 -11.72
N SER A 137 2.13 7.66 -11.26
CA SER A 137 1.06 6.94 -11.98
C SER A 137 -0.30 7.51 -11.60
N ASN A 138 -1.36 7.11 -12.31
CA ASN A 138 -2.73 7.43 -11.93
C ASN A 138 -3.11 6.93 -10.52
N PHE A 139 -2.45 5.88 -9.99
CA PHE A 139 -2.57 5.50 -8.58
C PHE A 139 -1.88 6.52 -7.66
N GLY A 140 -0.71 7.03 -8.06
CA GLY A 140 -0.03 8.10 -7.35
C GLY A 140 -0.84 9.40 -7.26
N VAL A 141 -1.54 9.78 -8.33
CA VAL A 141 -2.52 10.88 -8.31
C VAL A 141 -3.60 10.66 -7.24
N TYR A 142 -4.11 9.43 -7.14
CA TYR A 142 -5.05 9.08 -6.07
C TYR A 142 -4.44 9.18 -4.68
N LEU A 143 -3.17 8.76 -4.50
CA LEU A 143 -2.48 8.95 -3.22
C LEU A 143 -2.30 10.43 -2.86
N VAL A 144 -1.95 11.28 -3.83
CA VAL A 144 -1.88 12.73 -3.62
C VAL A 144 -3.25 13.27 -3.19
N LYS A 145 -4.34 12.83 -3.82
CA LYS A 145 -5.70 13.20 -3.38
C LYS A 145 -5.96 12.77 -1.93
N GLU A 146 -5.58 11.55 -1.56
CA GLU A 146 -5.83 10.99 -0.23
C GLU A 146 -5.01 11.65 0.89
N MET A 147 -3.87 12.28 0.56
CA MET A 147 -2.95 12.88 1.52
C MET A 147 -2.99 14.41 1.54
N MET A 148 -3.23 15.04 0.37
CA MET A 148 -3.05 16.48 0.17
C MET A 148 -4.31 17.17 -0.37
N GLY A 149 -5.28 16.42 -0.90
CA GLY A 149 -6.54 16.95 -1.43
C GLY A 149 -6.60 17.01 -2.97
N ILE A 150 -7.78 17.38 -3.48
CA ILE A 150 -8.10 17.26 -4.91
C ILE A 150 -7.29 18.21 -5.79
N ASP A 151 -6.99 19.43 -5.32
CA ASP A 151 -6.28 20.43 -6.12
C ASP A 151 -4.84 19.98 -6.41
N TYR A 152 -4.12 19.49 -5.40
CA TYR A 152 -2.80 18.86 -5.58
C TYR A 152 -2.86 17.65 -6.51
N ALA A 153 -3.93 16.86 -6.44
CA ALA A 153 -4.08 15.70 -7.31
C ALA A 153 -4.28 16.11 -8.77
N LEU A 154 -5.05 17.17 -9.03
CA LEU A 154 -5.25 17.71 -10.39
C LEU A 154 -3.97 18.35 -10.94
N GLU A 155 -3.23 19.10 -10.10
CA GLU A 155 -1.89 19.60 -10.45
C GLU A 155 -0.97 18.43 -10.83
N TRP A 156 -0.86 17.42 -9.95
CA TRP A 156 -0.01 16.28 -10.19
C TRP A 156 -0.40 15.48 -11.44
N ALA A 157 -1.70 15.30 -11.67
CA ALA A 157 -2.20 14.66 -12.88
C ALA A 157 -1.82 15.44 -14.15
N SER A 158 -1.77 16.77 -14.11
CA SER A 158 -1.40 17.61 -15.25
C SER A 158 0.05 17.43 -15.69
N HIS A 159 0.90 16.91 -14.79
CA HIS A 159 2.31 16.64 -15.04
C HIS A 159 2.57 15.23 -15.61
N LEU A 160 1.64 14.28 -15.44
CA LEU A 160 1.83 12.88 -15.79
C LEU A 160 1.23 12.57 -17.16
N GLU A 161 2.05 12.56 -18.20
CA GLU A 161 1.64 12.05 -19.52
C GLU A 161 1.65 10.52 -19.55
N GLY A 162 0.48 9.88 -19.71
CA GLY A 162 0.38 8.45 -20.01
C GLY A 162 0.74 7.48 -18.88
N ALA A 163 0.84 7.94 -17.63
CA ALA A 163 1.30 7.15 -16.48
C ALA A 163 0.22 6.18 -15.93
N ASN A 164 -0.13 5.16 -16.72
CA ASN A 164 -1.15 4.17 -16.34
C ASN A 164 -0.55 3.02 -15.53
N ILE A 165 -0.96 2.91 -14.26
CA ILE A 165 -0.48 1.87 -13.34
C ILE A 165 -0.73 0.44 -13.83
N VAL A 166 -1.80 0.21 -14.60
CA VAL A 166 -2.13 -1.11 -15.15
C VAL A 166 -1.08 -1.55 -16.16
N GLU A 167 -0.58 -0.63 -16.98
CA GLU A 167 0.47 -0.92 -17.98
C GLU A 167 1.81 -1.14 -17.28
N LEU A 168 2.16 -0.28 -16.32
CA LEU A 168 3.43 -0.37 -15.58
C LEU A 168 3.53 -1.68 -14.77
N LEU A 169 2.45 -2.11 -14.11
CA LEU A 169 2.44 -3.36 -13.34
C LEU A 169 2.58 -4.64 -14.20
N LYS A 170 2.44 -4.56 -15.54
CA LYS A 170 2.73 -5.71 -16.42
C LYS A 170 4.21 -6.08 -16.37
N PHE A 171 5.09 -5.09 -16.22
CA PHE A 171 6.54 -5.27 -16.21
C PHE A 171 7.08 -5.76 -14.86
N VAL A 172 6.31 -5.62 -13.78
CA VAL A 172 6.69 -6.17 -12.48
C VAL A 172 6.59 -7.69 -12.49
N LYS A 173 7.71 -8.38 -12.27
CA LYS A 173 7.77 -9.85 -12.15
C LYS A 173 7.77 -10.25 -10.68
N LEU A 174 6.93 -11.23 -10.35
CA LEU A 174 6.89 -11.81 -9.01
C LEU A 174 7.76 -13.07 -8.98
N THR A 175 8.93 -12.98 -8.35
CA THR A 175 9.95 -14.03 -8.32
C THR A 175 9.95 -14.84 -7.02
N GLU A 176 9.42 -14.28 -5.94
CA GLU A 176 9.51 -14.86 -4.60
C GLU A 176 8.17 -15.45 -4.14
N LYS A 177 8.22 -16.56 -3.39
CA LYS A 177 7.00 -17.26 -2.91
C LYS A 177 6.07 -16.37 -2.10
N TRP A 178 6.63 -15.51 -1.25
CA TRP A 178 5.89 -14.61 -0.37
C TRP A 178 5.02 -13.60 -1.13
N GLN A 179 5.33 -13.31 -2.40
CA GLN A 179 4.59 -12.34 -3.21
C GLN A 179 3.23 -12.87 -3.68
N HIS A 180 3.10 -14.20 -3.82
CA HIS A 180 1.94 -14.83 -4.44
C HIS A 180 0.87 -15.28 -3.44
N THR A 181 1.30 -15.66 -2.24
CA THR A 181 0.45 -16.51 -1.37
C THR A 181 0.05 -15.76 -0.10
N PRO A 182 -1.25 -15.68 0.24
CA PRO A 182 -1.65 -15.23 1.56
C PRO A 182 -1.34 -16.28 2.63
N ASP A 183 -1.34 -15.91 3.91
CA ASP A 183 -1.21 -16.88 5.01
C ASP A 183 -2.47 -17.75 5.15
N ILE A 184 -2.44 -18.91 4.49
CA ILE A 184 -3.55 -19.87 4.42
C ILE A 184 -3.99 -20.34 5.81
N LYS A 185 -3.08 -20.39 6.79
CA LYS A 185 -3.43 -20.86 8.15
C LYS A 185 -4.41 -19.90 8.83
N GLN A 186 -4.19 -18.60 8.68
CA GLN A 186 -5.05 -17.58 9.27
C GLN A 186 -6.42 -17.53 8.58
N ILE A 187 -6.46 -17.72 7.26
CA ILE A 187 -7.70 -17.78 6.49
C ILE A 187 -8.56 -18.97 6.94
N LYS A 188 -7.97 -20.17 7.08
CA LYS A 188 -8.70 -21.36 7.53
C LYS A 188 -9.29 -21.17 8.93
N LYS A 189 -8.55 -20.53 9.84
CA LYS A 189 -9.03 -20.22 11.18
C LYS A 189 -10.25 -19.28 11.19
N LEU A 190 -10.41 -18.40 10.20
CA LEU A 190 -11.64 -17.62 10.05
C LEU A 190 -12.83 -18.47 9.60
N GLU A 191 -12.61 -19.41 8.68
CA GLU A 191 -13.67 -20.24 8.09
C GLU A 191 -14.22 -21.27 9.08
N ASP A 192 -13.34 -21.84 9.93
CA ASP A 192 -13.72 -22.81 10.94
C ASP A 192 -14.54 -22.19 12.08
N GLU A 193 -14.39 -20.88 12.32
CA GLU A 193 -15.04 -20.18 13.44
C GLU A 193 -16.38 -19.52 13.08
N ARG A 194 -16.91 -19.73 11.85
CA ARG A 194 -18.21 -19.23 11.33
C ARG A 194 -18.74 -17.97 12.04
N ILE A 195 -18.12 -16.83 11.76
CA ILE A 195 -18.74 -15.51 11.88
C ILE A 195 -19.58 -15.25 10.63
#